data_AF-A0A1F5PLQ7-F1
#
_entry.id   AF-A0A1F5PLQ7-F1
#
_cell.length_a   1.000
_cell.length_b   1.000
_cell.length_c   1.000
_cell.angle_alpha   90.00
_cell.angle_beta   90.00
_cell.angle_gamma   90.00
#
_symmetry.space_group_name_H-M   'P 1'
#
loop_
_entity.id
_entity.type
_entity.pdbx_description
1 polymer ?
#
loop_
_entity_poly.entity_id
_entity_poly.type
_entity_poly.pdbx_seq_one_letter_code
_entity_poly.pdbx_strand_id
1 'polypeptide(L)'
;MWYNKFNPTQRALLVIALISLASLMTLMLLRVPGAWTILLFYLVLACFCLSTLTLVNFYIRRLLGQREFQHLYFATALRQSLWLSLIVIFSLLLSSHGLFSWINTSFLILVFVFLESYLITKNG
;
A
#
# COMPACT_ATOMS: atom_id res chain seq x y z
N MET A 1 25.28 8.36 -17.06
CA MET A 1 24.76 9.29 -16.03
C MET A 1 23.28 9.51 -16.32
N TRP A 2 22.39 8.64 -15.83
CA TRP A 2 20.97 8.67 -16.21
C TRP A 2 20.17 9.53 -15.21
N TYR A 3 19.72 10.69 -15.67
CA TYR A 3 18.93 11.65 -14.90
C TYR A 3 17.59 11.02 -14.51
N ASN A 4 17.49 10.59 -13.26
CA ASN A 4 16.30 10.01 -12.64
C ASN A 4 15.30 11.13 -12.31
N LYS A 5 14.68 11.73 -13.33
CA LYS A 5 13.63 12.73 -13.11
C LYS A 5 12.41 11.99 -12.59
N PHE A 6 12.18 12.08 -11.29
CA PHE A 6 10.91 11.64 -10.69
C PHE A 6 9.74 12.27 -11.44
N ASN A 7 8.84 11.44 -11.94
CA ASN A 7 7.60 11.90 -12.54
C ASN A 7 6.75 12.64 -11.48
N PRO A 8 5.98 13.67 -11.87
CA PRO A 8 5.21 14.48 -10.92
C PRO A 8 4.26 13.64 -10.06
N THR A 9 3.71 12.54 -10.61
CA THR A 9 2.86 11.58 -9.89
C THR A 9 3.59 10.83 -8.77
N GLN A 10 4.85 10.44 -8.98
CA GLN A 10 5.65 9.77 -7.97
C GLN A 10 6.01 10.72 -6.82
N ARG A 11 6.29 11.99 -7.14
CA ARG A 11 6.53 13.03 -6.12
C ARG A 11 5.29 13.25 -5.26
N ALA A 12 4.12 13.32 -5.90
CA ALA A 12 2.85 13.43 -5.19
C ALA A 12 2.62 12.24 -4.24
N LEU A 13 2.84 11.00 -4.70
CA LEU A 13 2.72 9.82 -3.85
C LEU A 13 3.70 9.83 -2.67
N LEU A 14 4.94 10.25 -2.87
CA LEU A 14 5.92 10.39 -1.78
C LEU A 14 5.46 11.40 -0.74
N VAL A 15 4.93 12.55 -1.17
CA VAL A 15 4.38 13.57 -0.27
C VAL A 15 3.18 13.01 0.50
N ILE A 16 2.26 12.31 -0.17
CA ILE A 16 1.11 11.66 0.48
C ILE A 16 1.57 10.61 1.50
N ALA A 17 2.58 9.81 1.17
CA ALA A 17 3.15 8.81 2.09
C ALA A 17 3.74 9.46 3.34
N LEU A 18 4.47 10.57 3.18
CA LEU A 18 5.05 11.31 4.31
C LEU A 18 4.00 11.97 5.19
N ILE A 19 2.98 12.60 4.58
CA ILE A 19 1.87 13.21 5.32
C ILE A 19 1.10 12.14 6.09
N SER A 20 0.74 11.03 5.45
CA SER A 20 0.02 9.94 6.11
C SER A 20 0.83 9.26 7.21
N LEU A 21 2.16 9.14 7.05
CA LEU A 21 3.05 8.69 8.13
C LEU A 21 3.01 9.65 9.33
N ALA A 22 3.15 10.97 9.09
CA ALA A 22 3.10 11.96 10.15
C ALA A 22 1.74 11.95 10.87
N SER A 23 0.64 11.85 10.11
CA SER A 23 -0.72 11.72 10.66
C SER A 23 -0.92 10.44 11.47
N LEU A 24 -0.33 9.31 11.09
CA LEU A 24 -0.36 8.08 11.90
C LEU A 24 0.38 8.28 13.22
N MET A 25 1.56 8.90 13.18
CA MET A 25 2.34 9.18 14.39
C MET A 25 1.58 10.08 15.36
N THR A 26 0.93 11.13 14.86
CA THR A 26 0.13 12.02 15.73
C THR A 26 -1.08 11.30 16.33
N LEU A 27 -1.79 10.48 15.55
CA LEU A 27 -2.92 9.69 16.06
C LEU A 27 -2.50 8.69 17.14
N MET A 28 -1.35 8.03 16.96
CA MET A 28 -0.81 7.11 17.97
C MET A 28 -0.40 7.84 19.27
N LEU A 29 0.11 9.07 19.16
CA LEU A 29 0.53 9.87 20.32
C LEU A 29 -0.64 10.49 21.08
N LEU A 30 -1.70 10.92 20.38
CA LEU A 30 -2.83 11.60 21.02
C LEU A 30 -3.66 10.68 21.93
N ARG A 31 -3.64 9.35 21.70
CA ARG A 31 -4.40 8.33 22.44
C ARG A 31 -5.85 8.74 22.78
N VAL A 32 -6.52 9.48 21.89
CA VAL A 32 -7.89 9.96 22.13
C VAL A 32 -8.88 8.81 21.87
N PRO A 33 -9.64 8.37 22.89
CA PRO A 33 -10.65 7.33 22.71
C PRO A 33 -11.87 7.88 21.95
N GLY A 34 -12.30 7.18 20.90
CA GLY A 34 -13.50 7.52 20.15
C GLY A 34 -13.67 6.68 18.88
N ALA A 35 -14.93 6.37 18.51
CA ALA A 35 -15.20 5.63 17.28
C ALA A 35 -14.68 6.38 16.03
N TRP A 36 -14.77 7.72 16.05
CA TRP A 36 -14.27 8.58 14.98
C TRP A 36 -12.75 8.56 14.84
N THR A 37 -12.00 8.51 15.96
CA THR A 37 -10.53 8.46 15.90
C THR A 37 -10.05 7.11 15.38
N ILE A 38 -10.75 6.02 15.70
CA ILE A 38 -10.49 4.68 15.15
C ILE A 38 -10.75 4.65 13.63
N LEU A 39 -11.87 5.20 13.17
CA LEU A 39 -12.19 5.27 11.75
C LEU A 39 -11.14 6.10 10.99
N LEU A 40 -10.76 7.25 11.55
CA LEU A 40 -9.74 8.12 10.96
C LEU A 40 -8.37 7.44 10.92
N PHE A 41 -8.02 6.67 11.95
CA PHE A 41 -6.82 5.84 11.97
C PHE A 41 -6.79 4.83 10.81
N TYR A 42 -7.86 4.06 10.60
CA TYR A 42 -7.92 3.11 9.50
C TYR A 42 -7.87 3.78 8.12
N LEU A 43 -8.49 4.95 7.97
CA LEU A 43 -8.45 5.72 6.72
C LEU A 43 -7.04 6.23 6.42
N VAL A 44 -6.35 6.81 7.40
CA VAL A 44 -4.97 7.27 7.22
C VAL A 44 -4.03 6.08 6.97
N LEU A 45 -4.23 4.96 7.66
CA LEU A 45 -3.50 3.72 7.42
C LEU A 45 -3.70 3.20 5.98
N ALA A 46 -4.93 3.27 5.46
CA ALA A 46 -5.24 2.92 4.08
C ALA A 46 -4.44 3.77 3.08
N CYS A 47 -4.45 5.09 3.26
CA CYS A 47 -3.70 6.02 2.42
C CYS A 47 -2.18 5.77 2.50
N PHE A 48 -1.68 5.46 3.69
CA PHE A 48 -0.27 5.12 3.89
C PHE A 48 0.11 3.82 3.18
N CYS A 49 -0.66 2.74 3.37
CA CYS A 49 -0.43 1.47 2.69
C CYS A 49 -0.53 1.61 1.17
N LEU A 50 -1.56 2.29 0.66
CA LEU A 50 -1.73 2.50 -0.78
C LEU A 50 -0.53 3.23 -1.39
N SER A 51 -0.12 4.36 -0.81
CA SER A 51 0.98 5.17 -1.34
C SER A 51 2.32 4.43 -1.28
N THR A 52 2.63 3.77 -0.17
CA THR A 52 3.88 3.00 0.00
C THR A 52 3.93 1.78 -0.91
N LEU A 53 2.87 0.98 -0.97
CA LEU A 53 2.80 -0.20 -1.84
C LEU A 53 2.86 0.19 -3.32
N THR A 54 2.23 1.32 -3.71
CA THR A 54 2.28 1.79 -5.10
C THR A 54 3.70 2.17 -5.50
N LEU A 55 4.41 2.87 -4.62
CA LEU A 55 5.82 3.20 -4.85
C LEU A 55 6.67 1.93 -4.92
N VAL A 56 6.54 1.02 -3.96
CA VAL A 56 7.30 -0.25 -3.93
C VAL A 56 7.06 -1.06 -5.21
N ASN A 57 5.79 -1.29 -5.58
CA ASN A 57 5.43 -2.02 -6.79
C ASN A 57 5.97 -1.35 -8.06
N PHE A 58 5.91 -0.03 -8.14
CA PHE A 58 6.50 0.72 -9.26
C PHE A 58 8.02 0.52 -9.34
N TYR A 59 8.73 0.61 -8.22
CA TYR A 59 10.18 0.42 -8.18
C TYR A 59 10.61 -1.01 -8.49
N ILE A 60 9.90 -2.02 -7.98
CA ILE A 60 10.14 -3.43 -8.30
C ILE A 60 10.06 -3.65 -9.82
N ARG A 61 8.99 -3.18 -10.46
CA ARG A 61 8.82 -3.30 -11.93
C ARG A 61 9.91 -2.56 -12.71
N ARG A 62 10.34 -1.39 -12.21
CA ARG A 62 11.43 -0.63 -12.82
C ARG A 62 12.78 -1.34 -12.71
N LEU A 63 13.05 -2.03 -11.60
CA LEU A 63 14.27 -2.82 -11.40
C LEU A 63 14.30 -4.05 -12.30
N LEU A 64 13.15 -4.69 -12.53
CA LEU A 64 13.00 -5.87 -13.40
C LEU A 64 13.09 -5.56 -14.92
N GLY A 65 13.54 -4.36 -15.31
CA GLY A 65 13.93 -4.06 -16.70
C GLY A 65 12.80 -3.63 -17.64
N GLN A 66 11.56 -3.57 -17.17
CA GLN A 66 10.39 -3.17 -17.95
C GLN A 66 10.29 -1.63 -18.10
N ARG A 67 11.13 -1.04 -18.97
CA ARG A 67 11.31 0.43 -19.04
C ARG A 67 10.42 1.16 -20.04
N GLU A 68 9.78 0.47 -20.98
CA GLU A 68 9.17 1.11 -22.16
C GLU A 68 7.77 1.72 -21.92
N PHE A 69 7.05 1.33 -20.87
CA PHE A 69 5.66 1.79 -20.63
C PHE A 69 5.38 2.26 -19.18
N GLN A 70 6.11 3.28 -18.72
CA GLN A 70 6.02 3.80 -17.33
C GLN A 70 4.59 4.12 -16.86
N HIS A 71 3.72 4.62 -17.74
CA HIS A 71 2.33 4.96 -17.39
C HIS A 71 1.45 3.72 -17.17
N LEU A 72 1.61 2.68 -17.99
CA LEU A 72 0.89 1.40 -17.83
C LEU A 72 1.35 0.68 -16.54
N TYR A 73 2.64 0.76 -16.20
CA TYR A 73 3.16 0.21 -14.95
C TYR A 73 2.62 0.93 -13.72
N PHE A 74 2.42 2.24 -13.81
CA PHE A 74 1.84 3.01 -12.72
C PHE A 74 0.37 2.64 -12.48
N ALA A 75 -0.44 2.55 -13.54
CA ALA A 75 -1.85 2.18 -13.42
C ALA A 75 -2.02 0.77 -12.85
N THR A 76 -1.19 -0.19 -13.30
CA THR A 76 -1.19 -1.55 -12.76
C THR A 76 -0.70 -1.61 -11.32
N ALA A 77 0.39 -0.91 -10.98
CA ALA A 77 0.88 -0.82 -9.61
C ALA A 77 -0.14 -0.18 -8.65
N LEU A 78 -0.86 0.85 -9.09
CA LEU A 78 -1.90 1.51 -8.31
C LEU A 78 -3.08 0.58 -8.07
N ARG A 79 -3.56 -0.10 -9.11
CA ARG A 79 -4.62 -1.12 -8.97
C ARG A 79 -4.23 -2.21 -7.99
N GLN A 80 -2.99 -2.71 -8.07
CA GLN A 80 -2.49 -3.75 -7.17
C GLN A 80 -2.44 -3.27 -5.73
N SER A 81 -1.87 -2.10 -5.54
CA SER A 81 -1.72 -1.49 -4.21
C SER A 81 -3.06 -1.14 -3.58
N LEU A 82 -4.08 -0.81 -4.38
CA LEU A 82 -5.47 -0.65 -3.91
C LEU A 82 -6.00 -1.96 -3.31
N TRP A 83 -5.94 -3.07 -4.05
CA TRP A 83 -6.42 -4.37 -3.56
C TRP A 83 -5.66 -4.83 -2.32
N LEU A 84 -4.34 -4.70 -2.35
CA LEU A 84 -3.46 -5.12 -1.27
C LEU A 84 -3.68 -4.26 -0.01
N SER A 85 -3.87 -2.94 -0.17
CA SER A 85 -4.22 -2.05 0.95
C SER A 85 -5.57 -2.40 1.58
N LEU A 86 -6.60 -2.70 0.77
CA LEU A 86 -7.90 -3.16 1.26
C LEU A 86 -7.78 -4.44 2.08
N ILE A 87 -7.06 -5.43 1.56
CA ILE A 87 -6.83 -6.71 2.24
C ILE A 87 -6.11 -6.49 3.57
N VAL A 88 -5.08 -5.65 3.61
CA VAL A 88 -4.35 -5.32 4.84
C VAL A 88 -5.29 -4.71 5.88
N ILE A 89 -6.11 -3.73 5.50
CA ILE A 89 -7.08 -3.09 6.42
C ILE A 89 -8.11 -4.09 6.93
N PHE A 90 -8.71 -4.90 6.06
CA PHE A 90 -9.68 -5.92 6.46
C PHE A 90 -9.04 -6.94 7.40
N SER A 91 -7.83 -7.39 7.10
CA SER A 91 -7.13 -8.37 7.95
C SER A 91 -6.81 -7.81 9.32
N LEU A 92 -6.37 -6.54 9.40
CA LEU A 92 -6.17 -5.83 10.66
C LEU A 92 -7.47 -5.65 11.44
N LEU A 93 -8.57 -5.33 10.75
CA LEU A 93 -9.89 -5.20 11.37
C LEU A 93 -10.35 -6.54 11.95
N LEU A 94 -10.28 -7.63 11.19
CA LEU A 94 -10.61 -8.98 11.67
C LEU A 94 -9.72 -9.39 12.85
N SER A 95 -8.42 -9.06 12.80
CA SER A 95 -7.49 -9.32 13.89
C SER A 95 -7.84 -8.52 15.14
N SER A 96 -8.28 -7.26 15.00
CA SER A 96 -8.69 -6.43 16.14
C SER A 96 -9.95 -6.96 16.86
N HIS A 97 -10.82 -7.68 16.16
CA HIS A 97 -11.97 -8.39 16.74
C HIS A 97 -11.62 -9.77 17.31
N GLY A 98 -10.35 -10.17 17.30
CA GLY A 98 -9.90 -11.48 17.78
C GLY A 98 -10.25 -12.65 16.87
N LEU A 99 -10.78 -12.39 15.66
CA LEU A 99 -11.14 -13.44 14.69
C LEU A 99 -9.90 -14.02 14.00
N PHE A 100 -8.82 -13.23 13.88
CA PHE A 100 -7.55 -13.67 13.30
C PHE A 100 -6.36 -13.45 14.24
N SER A 101 -5.53 -14.48 14.34
CA SER A 101 -4.16 -14.34 14.86
C SER A 101 -3.30 -13.56 13.87
N TRP A 102 -2.21 -12.96 14.37
CA TRP A 102 -1.21 -12.29 13.53
C TRP A 102 -0.67 -13.19 12.42
N ILE A 103 -0.53 -14.50 12.69
CA ILE A 103 -0.06 -15.50 11.72
C ILE A 103 -1.07 -15.65 10.58
N ASN A 104 -2.37 -15.73 10.90
CA ASN A 104 -3.43 -15.88 9.89
C ASN A 104 -3.48 -14.65 8.98
N THR A 105 -3.37 -13.46 9.57
CA THR A 105 -3.30 -12.19 8.84
C THR A 105 -2.10 -12.16 7.88
N SER A 106 -0.89 -12.51 8.37
CA SER A 106 0.30 -12.54 7.51
C SER A 106 0.19 -13.58 6.39
N PHE A 107 -0.36 -14.76 6.67
CA PHE A 107 -0.54 -15.80 5.66
C PHE A 107 -1.53 -15.36 4.57
N LEU A 108 -2.63 -14.72 4.96
CA LEU A 108 -3.63 -14.21 4.02
C LEU A 108 -3.02 -13.14 3.12
N ILE A 109 -2.29 -12.17 3.68
CA ILE A 109 -1.57 -11.15 2.89
C ILE A 109 -0.61 -11.81 1.91
N LEU A 110 0.16 -12.81 2.35
CA LEU A 110 1.16 -13.50 1.52
C LEU A 110 0.53 -14.30 0.38
N VAL A 111 -0.57 -15.02 0.63
CA VAL A 111 -1.34 -15.72 -0.41
C VAL A 111 -1.83 -14.74 -1.48
N PHE A 112 -2.36 -13.58 -1.08
CA PHE A 112 -2.83 -12.57 -2.03
C PHE A 112 -1.70 -11.94 -2.84
N VAL A 113 -0.55 -11.66 -2.21
CA VAL A 113 0.66 -11.20 -2.91
C VAL A 113 1.05 -12.21 -3.99
N PHE A 114 1.06 -13.51 -3.68
CA PHE A 114 1.39 -14.55 -4.66
C PHE A 114 0.34 -14.68 -5.76
N LEU A 115 -0.95 -14.66 -5.41
CA LEU A 115 -2.04 -14.74 -6.38
C LEU A 115 -2.01 -13.57 -7.37
N GLU A 116 -1.75 -12.36 -6.86
CA GLU A 116 -1.64 -11.17 -7.69
C GLU A 116 -0.39 -11.22 -8.57
N SER A 117 0.76 -11.63 -8.02
CA SER A 117 2.00 -11.88 -8.77
C SER A 117 1.78 -12.86 -9.92
N TYR A 118 1.07 -13.96 -9.66
CA TYR A 118 0.73 -14.96 -10.66
C TYR A 118 -0.19 -14.40 -11.76
N LEU A 119 -1.22 -13.63 -11.41
CA LEU A 119 -2.11 -13.00 -12.38
C LEU A 119 -1.37 -12.02 -13.30
N ILE A 120 -0.36 -11.32 -12.79
CA ILE A 120 0.50 -10.44 -13.58
C ILE A 120 1.31 -11.25 -14.59
N THR A 121 1.96 -12.34 -14.15
CA THR A 121 2.77 -13.19 -15.04
C THR A 121 1.94 -13.87 -16.11
N LYS A 122 0.66 -14.18 -15.83
CA LYS A 122 -0.24 -14.82 -16.80
C LYS A 122 -0.81 -13.83 -17.84
N ASN A 123 -1.07 -12.59 -17.45
CA ASN A 123 -1.70 -11.58 -18.30
C ASN A 123 -0.71 -10.59 -18.96
N GLY A 124 0.59 -10.71 -18.69
CA GLY A 124 1.66 -9.91 -19.30
C GLY A 124 2.44 -10.73 -20.31
#